data_AF-A0A1H0GH23-F1
#
_entry.id   AF-A0A1H0GH23-F1
#
_cell.length_a   1.000
_cell.length_b   1.000
_cell.length_c   1.000
_cell.angle_alpha   90.00
_cell.angle_beta   90.00
_cell.angle_gamma   90.00
#
_symmetry.space_group_name_H-M   'P 1'
#
loop_
_entity.id
_entity.type
_entity.pdbx_description
1 polymer ?
#
loop_
_entity_poly.entity_id
_entity_poly.type
_entity_poly.pdbx_seq_one_letter_code
_entity_poly.pdbx_strand_id
1 'polypeptide(L)'
;MKIFIEKDPALNRWWVHMDVWVASFCSLDGAESFVERLNSRINAPHALYMIGGSSLLPQNDLKQSSAESTRCTPPLKKCSHA
;
A
#
# COMPACT_ATOMS: atom_id res chain seq x y z
N MET A 1 -14.49 7.96 -2.01
CA MET A 1 -14.34 6.52 -2.29
C MET A 1 -15.26 5.74 -1.38
N LYS A 2 -16.12 4.87 -1.94
CA LYS A 2 -16.94 3.94 -1.16
C LYS A 2 -16.19 2.61 -1.03
N ILE A 3 -16.00 2.17 0.21
CA ILE A 3 -15.34 0.89 0.53
C ILE A 3 -16.33 0.00 1.27
N PHE A 4 -16.55 -1.22 0.79
CA PHE A 4 -17.32 -2.22 1.50
C PHE A 4 -16.82 -3.63 1.19
N ILE A 5 -17.09 -4.55 2.10
CA ILE A 5 -16.74 -5.96 1.99
C ILE A 5 -18.01 -6.74 1.66
N GLU A 6 -17.95 -7.57 0.63
CA GLU A 6 -19.01 -8.49 0.22
C GLU A 6 -18.50 -9.93 0.22
N LYS A 7 -19.33 -10.89 0.63
CA LYS A 7 -19.03 -12.32 0.51
C LYS A 7 -19.63 -12.84 -0.78
N ASP A 8 -18.79 -13.30 -1.70
CA ASP A 8 -19.24 -14.01 -2.90
C ASP A 8 -19.62 -15.45 -2.53
N PRO A 9 -20.92 -15.82 -2.61
CA PRO A 9 -21.38 -17.15 -2.26
C PRO A 9 -20.96 -18.22 -3.29
N ALA A 10 -20.68 -17.84 -4.54
CA ALA A 10 -20.33 -18.77 -5.61
C ALA A 10 -18.86 -19.20 -5.53
N LEU A 11 -17.96 -18.25 -5.24
CA LEU A 11 -16.52 -18.51 -5.15
C LEU A 11 -16.03 -18.72 -3.72
N ASN A 12 -16.89 -18.53 -2.72
CA ASN A 12 -16.54 -18.52 -1.29
C ASN A 12 -15.34 -17.59 -1.03
N ARG A 13 -15.36 -16.40 -1.64
CA ARG A 13 -14.33 -15.37 -1.52
C ARG A 13 -14.92 -14.11 -0.89
N TRP A 14 -14.02 -13.28 -0.37
CA TRP A 14 -14.35 -11.96 0.16
C TRP A 14 -13.88 -10.90 -0.83
N TRP A 15 -14.80 -10.06 -1.29
CA TRP A 15 -14.52 -8.98 -2.22
C TRP A 15 -14.54 -7.66 -1.48
N VAL A 16 -13.47 -6.88 -1.65
CA VAL A 16 -13.41 -5.49 -1.20
C VAL A 16 -13.69 -4.61 -2.41
N HIS A 17 -14.84 -3.96 -2.41
CA HIS A 17 -15.23 -3.00 -3.43
C HIS A 17 -14.65 -1.62 -3.10
N MET A 18 -14.06 -0.96 -4.09
CA MET A 18 -13.44 0.35 -4.00
C MET A 18 -13.85 1.18 -5.22
N ASP A 19 -15.05 1.75 -5.19
CA ASP A 19 -15.72 2.36 -6.36
C ASP A 19 -15.72 1.43 -7.59
N VAL A 20 -14.86 1.66 -8.59
CA VAL A 20 -14.76 0.84 -9.81
C VAL A 20 -13.77 -0.32 -9.70
N TRP A 21 -13.04 -0.42 -8.59
CA TRP A 21 -12.02 -1.44 -8.36
C TRP A 21 -12.54 -2.51 -7.40
N VAL A 22 -12.07 -3.74 -7.57
CA VAL A 22 -12.39 -4.86 -6.68
C VAL A 22 -11.11 -5.64 -6.36
N ALA A 23 -10.92 -5.98 -5.09
CA ALA A 23 -9.87 -6.89 -4.63
C ALA A 23 -10.49 -8.12 -3.98
N SER A 24 -10.02 -9.32 -4.34
CA SER A 24 -10.55 -10.59 -3.80
C SER A 24 -9.60 -11.21 -2.77
N PHE A 25 -10.16 -11.77 -1.70
CA PHE A 25 -9.44 -12.43 -0.61
C PHE A 25 -10.06 -13.80 -0.31
N CYS A 26 -9.24 -14.71 0.20
CA CYS A 26 -9.70 -16.04 0.64
C CYS A 26 -10.26 -16.04 2.07
N SER A 27 -10.02 -14.98 2.85
CA SER A 27 -10.47 -14.85 4.24
C SER A 27 -11.03 -13.46 4.52
N LEU A 28 -11.97 -13.39 5.47
CA LEU A 28 -12.55 -12.12 5.93
C LEU A 28 -11.48 -11.25 6.60
N ASP A 29 -10.70 -11.85 7.49
CA ASP A 29 -9.62 -11.18 8.23
C ASP A 29 -8.60 -10.49 7.30
N GLY A 30 -8.27 -11.13 6.18
CA GLY A 30 -7.40 -10.55 5.16
C GLY A 30 -8.03 -9.36 4.44
N ALA A 31 -9.34 -9.43 4.15
CA ALA A 31 -10.09 -8.33 3.56
C ALA A 31 -10.22 -7.14 4.53
N GLU A 32 -10.49 -7.39 5.81
CA GLU A 32 -10.58 -6.36 6.86
C GLU A 32 -9.23 -5.67 7.08
N SER A 33 -8.15 -6.45 7.24
CA SER A 33 -6.79 -5.93 7.36
C SER A 33 -6.38 -5.06 6.17
N PHE A 34 -6.81 -5.44 4.96
CA PHE A 34 -6.60 -4.64 3.76
C PHE A 34 -7.35 -3.31 3.83
N VAL A 35 -8.63 -3.33 4.19
CA VAL A 35 -9.45 -2.12 4.33
C VAL A 35 -8.87 -1.18 5.39
N GLU A 36 -8.45 -1.70 6.54
CA GLU A 36 -7.83 -0.91 7.60
C GLU A 36 -6.56 -0.18 7.13
N ARG A 37 -5.65 -0.90 6.46
CA ARG A 37 -4.41 -0.33 5.93
C ARG A 37 -4.71 0.67 4.82
N LEU A 38 -5.68 0.39 3.96
CA LEU A 38 -6.10 1.30 2.89
C LEU A 38 -6.64 2.60 3.48
N ASN A 39 -7.53 2.51 4.47
CA ASN A 39 -8.12 3.67 5.13
C ASN A 39 -7.05 4.48 5.86
N SER A 40 -6.10 3.81 6.53
CA SER A 40 -4.97 4.46 7.18
C SER A 40 -4.11 5.24 6.18
N ARG A 41 -3.86 4.69 5.00
CA ARG A 41 -3.09 5.37 3.95
C ARG A 41 -3.84 6.54 3.33
N ILE A 42 -5.15 6.41 3.10
CA ILE A 42 -5.95 7.49 2.51
C ILE A 42 -6.04 8.67 3.47
N ASN A 43 -6.27 8.40 4.75
CA ASN A 43 -6.41 9.43 5.78
C ASN A 43 -5.07 9.88 6.39
N ALA A 44 -3.95 9.30 5.97
CA ALA A 44 -2.64 9.74 6.42
C ALA A 44 -2.40 11.22 6.03
N PRO A 45 -1.69 12.01 6.86
CA PRO A 45 -1.28 13.35 6.48
C PRO A 45 -0.31 13.27 5.29
N HIS A 46 -0.81 13.53 4.10
CA HIS A 46 0.01 13.62 2.90
C HIS A 46 0.70 14.98 2.87
N ALA A 47 2.01 15.00 2.65
CA ALA A 47 2.76 16.23 2.44
C ALA A 47 2.31 16.93 1.15
N LEU A 48 1.37 17.88 1.26
CA LEU A 48 0.89 18.68 0.12
C LEU A 48 2.01 19.53 -0.51
N TYR A 49 3.09 19.82 0.22
CA TYR A 49 4.16 20.71 -0.22
C TYR A 49 5.07 20.14 -1.31
N MET A 50 5.02 18.82 -1.59
CA MET A 50 5.73 18.21 -2.71
C MET A 50 4.95 18.22 -4.03
N ILE A 51 3.70 18.71 -4.01
CA ILE A 51 2.92 19.02 -5.21
C ILE A 51 3.11 20.52 -5.52
N GLY A 52 4.36 20.96 -5.50
CA GLY A 52 4.77 22.34 -5.77
C GLY A 52 5.68 22.35 -7.00
N GLY A 53 5.06 22.49 -8.18
CA GLY A 53 5.69 22.91 -9.42
C GLY A 53 6.93 22.13 -9.87
N SER A 54 6.76 21.20 -10.82
CA SER A 54 7.80 20.98 -11.83
C SER A 54 7.92 22.25 -12.70
N SER A 55 8.42 23.35 -12.13
CA SER A 55 9.00 24.43 -12.91
C SER A 55 10.42 23.99 -13.24
N LEU A 56 10.62 23.64 -14.51
CA LEU A 56 11.93 23.33 -15.09
C LEU A 56 12.84 24.56 -14.95
N LEU A 57 13.58 24.66 -13.85
CA LEU A 57 14.71 25.57 -13.75
C LEU A 57 15.99 24.75 -13.53
N PRO A 58 17.09 25.11 -14.21
CA PRO A 58 18.27 24.27 -14.29
C PRO A 58 18.89 24.08 -12.90
N GLN A 59 19.16 22.82 -12.58
CA GLN A 59 19.83 22.42 -11.34
C GLN A 59 21.21 23.09 -11.28
N ASN A 60 21.37 24.03 -10.36
CA ASN A 60 22.67 24.40 -9.85
C ASN A 60 22.90 23.60 -8.57
N ASP A 61 23.98 22.83 -8.60
CA ASP A 61 24.46 21.89 -7.60
C ASP A 61 24.41 22.41 -6.16
N LEU A 62 23.82 21.63 -5.26
CA LEU A 62 24.20 21.66 -3.85
C LEU A 62 24.14 20.25 -3.26
N LYS A 63 25.36 19.74 -2.99
CA LYS A 63 25.70 18.49 -2.32
C LYS A 63 24.73 18.14 -1.19
N GLN A 64 24.05 16.99 -1.30
CA GLN A 64 23.59 16.26 -0.11
C GLN A 64 24.46 15.03 0.10
N SER A 65 25.40 15.23 1.04
CA SER A 65 26.22 14.21 1.67
C SER A 65 25.36 13.20 2.42
N SER A 66 25.46 11.95 2.00
CA SER A 66 25.58 10.72 2.81
C SER A 66 25.04 10.72 4.24
N ALA A 67 24.03 9.88 4.48
CA ALA A 67 23.97 9.03 5.65
C ALA A 67 23.22 7.73 5.32
N GLU A 68 24.02 6.67 5.21
CA GLU A 68 23.66 5.27 5.10
C GLU A 68 22.74 4.82 6.26
N SER A 69 21.65 4.12 5.96
CA SER A 69 20.87 3.37 6.97
C SER A 69 20.34 2.06 6.41
N THR A 70 21.21 1.06 6.52
CA THR A 70 20.95 -0.35 6.81
C THR A 70 19.61 -0.95 6.35
N ARG A 71 19.67 -1.56 5.17
CA ARG A 71 19.13 -2.86 4.77
C ARG A 71 18.39 -3.65 5.88
N CYS A 72 17.09 -3.88 5.71
CA CYS A 72 16.37 -4.99 6.36
C CYS A 72 15.57 -5.77 5.32
N THR A 73 16.26 -6.71 4.67
CA THR A 73 15.65 -7.76 3.85
C THR A 73 15.01 -8.78 4.80
N PRO A 74 13.74 -9.17 4.64
CA PRO A 74 13.17 -10.25 5.45
C PRO A 74 13.74 -11.60 5.00
N PRO A 75 14.14 -12.52 5.92
CA PRO A 75 14.60 -13.84 5.54
C PRO A 75 13.42 -14.71 5.07
N LEU A 76 13.51 -15.18 3.82
CA LEU A 76 12.69 -16.26 3.26
C LEU A 76 12.87 -17.53 4.10
N LYS A 77 11.83 -17.89 4.86
CA LYS A 77 11.72 -19.20 5.54
C LYS A 77 11.56 -20.28 4.47
N LYS A 78 12.57 -21.11 4.27
CA LYS A 78 12.45 -22.40 3.57
C LYS A 78 11.73 -23.37 4.51
N CYS A 79 10.53 -23.77 4.16
CA CYS A 79 9.87 -24.93 4.75
C CYS A 79 10.52 -26.19 4.16
N SER A 80 11.25 -26.94 4.98
CA SER A 80 11.66 -28.31 4.69
C SER A 80 10.55 -29.25 5.15
N HIS A 81 10.06 -30.12 4.27
CA HIS A 81 9.26 -31.28 4.65
C HIS A 81 9.57 -32.44 3.69
N ALA A 82 9.73 -33.61 4.33
CA ALA A 82 9.90 -34.98 3.80
C ALA A 82 11.25 -35.33 3.17
#